data_AF-A0A0K2VEK1-F1
#
_entry.id   AF-A0A0K2VEK1-F1
#
_cell.length_a   1.000
_cell.length_b   1.000
_cell.length_c   1.000
_cell.angle_alpha   90.00
_cell.angle_beta   90.00
_cell.angle_gamma   90.00
#
_symmetry.space_group_name_H-M   'P 1'
#
loop_
_entity.id
_entity.type
_entity.pdbx_description
1 polymer ?
#
loop_
_entity_poly.entity_id
_entity_poly.type
_entity_poly.pdbx_seq_one_letter_code
_entity_poly.pdbx_strand_id
1 'polypeptide(L)'
;MMDLDIGVVSEVEKKQKKKLLLDYLYDNLKNHNWWAYRYFFCELLACLNIIGQMFLMDRFFEGAFLTFGLEVMAFAERDQEDRLDPMIYVFPRMTKCTFHKFGASGDVEKHDALCILPLNIVNEKIYIFLWFWFLILGALSALVVLYRLVIIFSPRIRAYLLYIRFRLIKREVINVIVKKSKMGDWFLFYMLGQNVDNIIFKEVMHELARRLGHQGKDFSANSEP
;
A
#
# COMPACT_ATOMS: atom_id res chain seq x y z
N MET A 1 3.58 -10.60 22.25
CA MET A 1 2.56 -9.68 21.69
C MET A 1 2.03 -8.89 22.88
N MET A 2 2.23 -7.56 22.92
CA MET A 2 1.86 -6.76 24.09
C MET A 2 0.39 -6.36 23.98
N ASP A 3 -0.50 -7.14 24.59
CA ASP A 3 -1.93 -6.87 24.68
C ASP A 3 -2.20 -5.64 25.57
N LEU A 4 -2.07 -4.44 25.00
CA LEU A 4 -2.47 -3.18 25.65
C LEU A 4 -3.84 -2.65 25.17
N ASP A 5 -4.47 -3.33 24.22
CA ASP A 5 -5.77 -2.93 23.66
C ASP A 5 -6.96 -3.64 24.36
N ILE A 6 -6.66 -4.53 25.31
CA ILE A 6 -7.67 -5.29 26.06
C ILE A 6 -8.02 -4.50 27.34
N GLY A 7 -9.26 -4.01 27.42
CA GLY A 7 -9.78 -3.27 28.58
C GLY A 7 -9.80 -4.09 29.90
N VAL A 8 -9.59 -5.41 29.82
CA VAL A 8 -9.60 -6.37 30.94
C VAL A 8 -8.16 -6.75 31.32
N VAL A 9 -7.32 -5.75 31.63
CA VAL A 9 -5.98 -5.98 32.17
C VAL A 9 -5.87 -5.25 33.52
N SER A 10 -5.31 -5.92 34.52
CA SER A 10 -5.11 -5.35 35.86
C SER A 10 -4.29 -4.07 35.79
N GLU A 11 -4.67 -3.04 36.55
CA GLU A 11 -4.00 -1.73 36.59
C GLU A 11 -2.50 -1.84 36.93
N VAL A 12 -2.11 -2.86 37.70
CA VAL A 12 -0.71 -3.16 38.02
C VAL A 12 0.07 -3.59 36.77
N GLU A 13 -0.53 -4.47 35.95
CA GLU A 13 0.09 -4.99 34.74
C GLU A 13 0.21 -3.92 33.65
N LYS A 14 -0.81 -3.04 33.52
CA LYS A 14 -0.73 -1.87 32.63
C LYS A 14 0.44 -0.96 33.00
N LYS A 15 0.62 -0.65 34.29
CA LYS A 15 1.74 0.19 34.77
C LYS A 15 3.10 -0.44 34.47
N GLN A 16 3.23 -1.75 34.65
CA GLN A 16 4.49 -2.45 34.39
C GLN A 16 4.82 -2.48 32.88
N LYS A 17 3.85 -2.82 32.03
CA LYS A 17 4.02 -2.81 30.56
C LYS A 17 4.34 -1.41 30.03
N LYS A 18 3.66 -0.38 30.57
CA LYS A 18 3.94 1.03 30.25
C LYS A 18 5.38 1.41 30.58
N LYS A 19 5.86 1.05 31.77
CA LYS A 19 7.24 1.35 32.20
C LYS A 19 8.26 0.66 31.29
N LEU A 20 8.07 -0.63 31.02
CA LEU A 20 8.95 -1.39 30.13
C LEU A 20 9.00 -0.83 28.71
N LEU A 21 7.84 -0.44 28.17
CA LEU A 21 7.76 0.23 26.87
C LEU A 21 8.51 1.58 26.88
N LEU A 22 8.35 2.37 27.94
CA LEU A 22 9.00 3.67 28.04
C LEU A 22 10.52 3.57 28.19
N ASP A 23 10.99 2.61 29.00
CA ASP A 23 12.41 2.31 29.14
C ASP A 23 13.01 1.88 27.79
N TYR A 24 12.32 0.99 27.05
CA TYR A 24 12.74 0.60 25.70
C TYR A 24 12.83 1.78 24.72
N LEU A 25 11.81 2.66 24.70
CA LEU A 25 11.77 3.82 23.80
C LEU A 25 12.88 4.84 24.12
N TYR A 26 13.22 5.01 25.40
CA TYR A 26 14.28 5.90 25.82
C TYR A 26 15.67 5.33 25.48
N ASP A 27 15.91 4.06 25.79
CA ASP A 27 17.20 3.41 25.59
C ASP A 27 17.55 3.20 24.11
N ASN A 28 16.55 2.93 23.26
CA ASN A 28 16.75 2.68 21.83
C ASN A 28 16.47 3.90 20.95
N LEU A 29 16.34 5.09 21.53
CA LEU A 29 16.08 6.31 20.77
C LEU A 29 17.16 6.54 19.71
N LYS A 30 16.77 6.85 18.48
CA LYS A 30 17.61 7.13 17.29
C LYS A 30 18.15 5.89 16.57
N ASN A 31 17.91 4.68 17.08
CA ASN A 31 18.42 3.45 16.45
C ASN A 31 17.45 2.86 15.40
N HIS A 32 16.18 3.28 15.38
CA HIS A 32 15.13 2.69 14.53
C HIS A 32 15.12 3.14 13.07
N ASN A 33 16.06 3.98 12.64
CA ASN A 33 16.05 4.53 11.28
C ASN A 33 16.19 3.46 10.20
N TRP A 34 17.08 2.50 10.42
CA TRP A 34 17.33 1.44 9.45
C TRP A 34 16.07 0.59 9.20
N TRP A 35 15.34 0.28 10.27
CA TRP A 35 14.05 -0.40 10.18
C TRP A 35 13.02 0.41 9.37
N ALA A 36 12.87 1.71 9.66
CA ALA A 36 11.94 2.56 8.93
C ALA A 36 12.29 2.73 7.44
N TYR A 37 13.59 2.89 7.11
CA TYR A 37 14.01 2.97 5.71
C TYR A 37 13.78 1.68 4.94
N ARG A 38 14.00 0.51 5.57
CA ARG A 38 13.64 -0.78 4.96
C ARG A 38 12.14 -0.88 4.70
N TYR A 39 11.31 -0.41 5.62
CA TYR A 39 9.85 -0.38 5.43
C TYR A 39 9.44 0.49 4.24
N PHE A 40 9.95 1.73 4.14
CA PHE A 40 9.67 2.61 2.99
C PHE A 40 10.23 2.06 1.69
N PHE A 41 11.37 1.37 1.74
CA PHE A 41 11.91 0.69 0.58
C PHE A 41 11.02 -0.47 0.11
N CYS A 42 10.43 -1.23 1.03
CA CYS A 42 9.42 -2.24 0.65
C CYS A 42 8.17 -1.62 0.04
N GLU A 43 7.66 -0.49 0.58
CA GLU A 43 6.54 0.24 -0.04
C GLU A 43 6.89 0.71 -1.47
N LEU A 44 8.12 1.20 -1.67
CA LEU A 44 8.61 1.57 -3.01
C LEU A 44 8.71 0.36 -3.94
N LEU A 45 9.27 -0.76 -3.45
CA LEU A 45 9.36 -2.00 -4.23
C LEU A 45 7.99 -2.54 -4.60
N ALA A 46 6.98 -2.41 -3.73
CA ALA A 46 5.60 -2.79 -4.06
C ALA A 46 5.04 -1.93 -5.19
N CYS A 47 5.28 -0.61 -5.18
CA CYS A 47 4.90 0.27 -6.29
C CYS A 47 5.64 -0.10 -7.59
N LEU A 48 6.95 -0.33 -7.53
CA LEU A 48 7.74 -0.80 -8.68
C LEU A 48 7.30 -2.17 -9.17
N ASN A 49 6.83 -3.06 -8.29
CA ASN A 49 6.31 -4.36 -8.66
C ASN A 49 5.06 -4.21 -9.53
N ILE A 50 4.10 -3.35 -9.14
CA ILE A 50 2.90 -3.10 -9.94
C ILE A 50 3.27 -2.54 -11.32
N ILE A 51 4.19 -1.57 -11.38
CA ILE A 51 4.68 -1.01 -12.64
C ILE A 51 5.34 -2.10 -13.50
N GLY A 52 6.21 -2.92 -12.89
CA GLY A 52 6.88 -4.03 -13.56
C GLY A 52 5.90 -5.07 -14.10
N GLN A 53 4.88 -5.44 -13.32
CA GLN A 53 3.83 -6.36 -13.76
C GLN A 53 3.04 -5.78 -14.93
N MET A 54 2.76 -4.48 -14.92
CA MET A 54 2.09 -3.80 -16.02
C MET A 54 2.93 -3.82 -17.31
N PHE A 55 4.25 -3.60 -17.22
CA PHE A 55 5.16 -3.72 -18.37
C PHE A 55 5.34 -5.15 -18.86
N LEU A 56 5.42 -6.13 -17.96
CA LEU A 56 5.48 -7.55 -18.33
C LEU A 56 4.21 -7.97 -19.08
N MET A 57 3.06 -7.51 -18.62
CA MET A 57 1.78 -7.75 -19.27
C MET A 57 1.71 -7.09 -20.65
N ASP A 58 2.19 -5.85 -20.75
CA ASP A 58 2.30 -5.15 -22.03
C ASP A 58 3.20 -5.87 -23.03
N ARG A 59 4.36 -6.37 -22.56
CA ARG A 59 5.27 -7.16 -23.38
C ARG A 59 4.67 -8.50 -23.82
N PHE A 60 3.83 -9.11 -22.98
CA PHE A 60 3.11 -10.35 -23.28
C PHE A 60 2.05 -10.13 -24.37
N PHE A 61 1.39 -8.97 -24.39
CA PHE A 61 0.39 -8.59 -25.39
C PHE A 61 0.95 -7.75 -26.54
N GLU A 62 2.25 -7.86 -26.83
CA GLU A 62 2.92 -7.18 -27.95
C GLU A 62 2.71 -5.64 -27.97
N GLY A 63 2.56 -5.01 -26.79
CA GLY A 63 2.39 -3.56 -26.64
C GLY A 63 0.94 -3.08 -26.64
N ALA A 64 -0.03 -3.99 -26.71
CA ALA A 64 -1.45 -3.65 -26.75
C ALA A 64 -2.06 -3.45 -25.35
N PHE A 65 -1.38 -3.81 -24.26
CA PHE A 65 -1.97 -3.80 -22.91
C PHE A 65 -2.10 -2.39 -22.35
N LEU A 66 -1.13 -1.51 -22.59
CA LEU A 66 -1.18 -0.15 -22.06
C LEU A 66 -2.31 0.68 -22.69
N THR A 67 -2.58 0.49 -23.99
CA THR A 67 -3.67 1.18 -24.70
C THR A 67 -5.02 0.50 -24.50
N PHE A 68 -5.02 -0.76 -24.05
CA PHE A 68 -6.19 -1.62 -23.88
C PHE A 68 -7.38 -0.96 -23.19
N GLY A 69 -7.20 -0.41 -21.99
CA GLY A 69 -8.33 0.16 -21.24
C GLY A 69 -8.84 1.49 -21.80
N LEU A 70 -7.98 2.29 -22.44
CA LEU A 70 -8.37 3.53 -23.09
C LEU A 70 -9.21 3.25 -24.34
N GLU A 71 -8.80 2.27 -25.14
CA GLU A 71 -9.55 1.82 -26.31
C GLU A 71 -10.90 1.21 -25.92
N VAL A 72 -10.94 0.37 -24.88
CA VAL A 72 -12.20 -0.21 -24.39
C VAL A 72 -13.20 0.87 -23.95
N MET A 73 -12.73 1.95 -23.29
CA MET A 73 -13.61 3.08 -22.95
C MET A 73 -14.05 3.89 -24.18
N ALA A 74 -13.15 4.12 -25.14
CA ALA A 74 -13.45 4.88 -26.35
C ALA A 74 -14.45 4.16 -27.28
N PHE A 75 -14.39 2.83 -27.29
CA PHE A 75 -15.24 2.00 -28.14
C PHE A 75 -16.43 1.38 -27.42
N ALA A 76 -16.57 1.55 -26.09
CA ALA A 76 -17.61 0.91 -25.27
C ALA A 76 -19.03 0.97 -25.87
N GLU A 77 -19.38 2.06 -26.57
CA GLU A 77 -20.70 2.30 -27.16
C GLU A 77 -20.89 1.81 -28.61
N ARG A 78 -19.85 1.33 -29.31
CA ARG A 78 -19.99 0.86 -30.72
C ARG A 78 -20.33 -0.62 -30.80
N ASP A 79 -21.15 -1.05 -31.75
CA ASP A 79 -21.44 -2.48 -31.95
C ASP A 79 -20.18 -3.27 -32.32
N GLN A 80 -20.05 -4.47 -31.74
CA GLN A 80 -18.80 -5.25 -31.71
C GLN A 80 -18.44 -5.89 -33.06
N GLU A 81 -19.37 -5.92 -34.02
CA GLU A 81 -19.15 -6.47 -35.38
C GLU A 81 -18.40 -5.51 -36.30
N ASP A 82 -18.51 -4.19 -36.10
CA ASP A 82 -17.83 -3.15 -36.90
C ASP A 82 -16.49 -2.68 -36.29
N ARG A 83 -16.08 -3.30 -35.18
CA ARG A 83 -14.87 -2.94 -34.46
C ARG A 83 -13.65 -3.64 -35.04
N LEU A 84 -12.86 -2.93 -35.85
CA LEU A 84 -11.46 -3.26 -36.13
C LEU A 84 -10.58 -2.93 -34.91
N ASP A 85 -10.88 -3.52 -33.76
CA ASP A 85 -10.11 -3.29 -32.53
C ASP A 85 -8.83 -4.14 -32.55
N PRO A 86 -7.69 -3.62 -32.03
CA PRO A 86 -6.50 -4.42 -31.72
C PRO A 86 -6.81 -5.64 -30.83
N MET A 87 -7.95 -5.61 -30.14
CA MET A 87 -8.49 -6.68 -29.32
C MET A 87 -8.77 -7.98 -30.10
N ILE A 88 -9.20 -7.90 -31.37
CA ILE A 88 -9.43 -9.09 -32.22
C ILE A 88 -8.10 -9.76 -32.59
N TYR A 89 -7.05 -8.96 -32.76
CA TYR A 89 -5.71 -9.46 -33.07
C TYR A 89 -5.09 -10.18 -31.87
N VAL A 90 -5.21 -9.60 -30.67
CA VAL A 90 -4.64 -10.18 -29.45
C VAL A 90 -5.46 -11.37 -28.93
N PHE A 91 -6.79 -11.31 -29.02
CA PHE A 91 -7.70 -12.35 -28.52
C PHE A 91 -8.74 -12.78 -29.58
N PRO A 92 -8.35 -13.55 -30.62
CA PRO A 92 -9.30 -14.07 -31.60
C PRO A 92 -10.32 -15.02 -30.94
N ARG A 93 -11.61 -14.66 -31.04
CA ARG A 93 -12.71 -15.50 -30.55
C ARG A 93 -13.12 -16.58 -31.55
N MET A 94 -12.75 -16.40 -32.82
CA MET A 94 -13.01 -17.32 -33.93
C MET A 94 -11.75 -17.49 -34.79
N THR A 95 -11.45 -18.72 -35.21
CA THR A 95 -10.30 -19.04 -36.07
C THR A 95 -10.70 -20.00 -37.20
N LYS A 96 -9.95 -19.96 -38.30
CA LYS A 96 -10.11 -20.94 -39.41
C LYS A 96 -9.31 -22.19 -39.07
N CYS A 97 -9.99 -23.32 -38.95
CA CYS A 97 -9.38 -24.64 -38.78
C CYS A 97 -9.36 -25.37 -40.13
N THR A 98 -8.17 -25.80 -40.57
CA THR A 98 -7.98 -26.58 -41.80
C THR A 98 -7.87 -28.06 -41.44
N PHE A 99 -8.89 -28.86 -41.77
CA PHE A 99 -8.88 -30.30 -41.58
C PHE A 99 -8.40 -30.99 -42.85
N HIS A 100 -7.40 -31.86 -42.72
CA HIS A 100 -6.88 -32.67 -43.81
C HIS A 100 -7.51 -34.06 -43.72
N LYS A 101 -8.23 -34.49 -44.76
CA LYS A 101 -8.82 -35.83 -44.88
C LYS A 101 -8.36 -36.48 -46.18
N PHE A 102 -8.31 -37.81 -46.20
CA PHE A 102 -8.01 -38.57 -47.42
C PHE A 102 -9.32 -38.92 -48.13
N GLY A 103 -9.45 -38.48 -49.37
CA GLY A 103 -10.60 -38.80 -50.22
C GLY A 103 -10.59 -40.25 -50.70
N ALA A 104 -11.67 -40.68 -51.35
CA ALA A 104 -11.81 -42.05 -51.88
C ALA A 104 -10.72 -42.45 -52.89
N SER A 105 -10.07 -41.46 -53.53
CA SER A 105 -8.96 -41.64 -54.48
C SER A 105 -7.57 -41.63 -53.83
N GLY A 106 -7.47 -41.49 -52.50
CA GLY A 106 -6.20 -41.41 -51.76
C GLY A 106 -5.53 -40.02 -51.77
N ASP A 107 -6.15 -39.02 -52.41
CA ASP A 107 -5.67 -37.64 -52.41
C ASP A 107 -6.07 -36.89 -51.12
N VAL A 108 -5.29 -35.87 -50.75
CA VAL A 108 -5.52 -35.07 -49.53
C VAL A 108 -6.52 -33.96 -49.82
N GLU A 109 -7.77 -34.14 -49.40
CA GLU A 109 -8.79 -33.09 -49.42
C GLU A 109 -8.68 -32.20 -48.18
N LYS A 110 -8.72 -30.88 -48.41
CA LYS A 110 -8.71 -29.87 -47.34
C LYS A 110 -10.13 -29.38 -47.08
N HIS A 111 -10.58 -29.49 -45.83
CA HIS A 111 -11.85 -28.93 -45.38
C HIS A 111 -11.61 -27.79 -44.41
N ASP A 112 -12.12 -26.62 -44.76
CA ASP A 112 -12.05 -25.43 -43.93
C ASP A 112 -13.31 -25.32 -43.07
N ALA A 113 -13.14 -25.15 -41.76
CA ALA A 113 -14.22 -24.87 -40.83
C ALA A 113 -13.88 -23.68 -39.93
N LEU A 114 -14.91 -23.01 -39.42
CA LEU A 114 -14.76 -21.97 -38.40
C LEU A 114 -14.83 -22.61 -37.01
N CYS A 115 -13.82 -22.33 -36.19
CA CYS A 115 -13.69 -22.78 -34.80
C CYS A 115 -13.89 -21.60 -33.86
N ILE A 116 -14.61 -21.81 -32.76
CA ILE A 116 -14.73 -20.83 -31.67
C ILE A 116 -13.70 -21.14 -30.60
N LEU A 117 -13.12 -20.10 -29.99
CA LEU A 117 -12.15 -20.19 -28.90
C LEU A 117 -12.73 -19.60 -27.61
N PRO A 118 -13.49 -20.40 -26.81
CA PRO A 118 -14.17 -19.90 -25.62
C PRO A 118 -13.22 -19.33 -24.56
N LEU A 119 -12.01 -19.87 -24.47
CA LEU A 119 -10.99 -19.43 -23.52
C LEU A 119 -10.61 -17.95 -23.74
N ASN A 120 -10.60 -17.49 -24.99
CA ASN A 120 -10.25 -16.10 -25.30
C ASN A 120 -11.32 -15.10 -24.91
N ILE A 121 -12.59 -15.52 -24.97
CA ILE A 121 -13.73 -14.70 -24.52
C ILE A 121 -13.60 -14.45 -23.01
N VAL A 122 -13.23 -15.47 -22.24
CA VAL A 122 -13.02 -15.35 -20.79
C VAL A 122 -11.80 -14.48 -20.48
N ASN A 123 -10.67 -14.74 -21.15
CA ASN A 123 -9.43 -13.99 -20.97
C ASN A 123 -9.65 -12.50 -21.23
N GLU A 124 -10.30 -12.14 -22.33
CA GLU A 124 -10.62 -10.76 -22.65
C GLU A 124 -11.30 -10.02 -21.49
N LYS A 125 -12.32 -10.62 -20.86
CA LYS A 125 -13.02 -9.98 -19.74
C LYS A 125 -12.15 -9.87 -18.49
N ILE A 126 -11.36 -10.90 -18.19
CA ILE A 126 -10.42 -10.88 -17.06
C ILE A 126 -9.37 -9.79 -17.24
N TYR A 127 -8.78 -9.67 -18.43
CA TYR A 127 -7.73 -8.67 -18.68
C TYR A 127 -8.26 -7.24 -18.67
N ILE A 128 -9.51 -7.00 -19.08
CA ILE A 128 -10.17 -5.69 -18.92
C ILE A 128 -10.26 -5.33 -17.43
N PHE A 129 -10.77 -6.25 -16.62
CA PHE A 129 -10.84 -6.06 -15.17
C PHE A 129 -9.47 -5.82 -14.54
N LEU A 130 -8.47 -6.64 -14.90
CA LEU A 130 -7.11 -6.52 -14.39
C LEU A 130 -6.44 -5.20 -14.76
N TRP A 131 -6.71 -4.63 -15.94
CA TRP A 131 -6.15 -3.35 -16.34
C TRP A 131 -6.62 -2.21 -15.43
N PHE A 132 -7.93 -2.09 -15.19
CA PHE A 132 -8.47 -1.10 -14.26
C PHE A 132 -7.98 -1.34 -12.84
N TRP A 133 -7.88 -2.61 -12.44
CA TRP A 133 -7.37 -3.01 -11.13
C TRP A 133 -5.91 -2.57 -10.94
N PHE A 134 -5.03 -2.78 -11.92
CA PHE A 134 -3.64 -2.32 -11.84
C PHE A 134 -3.51 -0.80 -11.82
N LEU A 135 -4.36 -0.07 -12.54
CA LEU A 135 -4.37 1.40 -12.45
C LEU A 135 -4.75 1.88 -11.05
N ILE A 136 -5.81 1.32 -10.46
CA ILE A 136 -6.25 1.69 -9.10
C ILE A 136 -5.18 1.35 -8.09
N LEU A 137 -4.64 0.12 -8.12
CA LEU A 137 -3.57 -0.30 -7.22
C LEU A 137 -2.30 0.53 -7.38
N GLY A 138 -1.93 0.84 -8.63
CA GLY A 138 -0.80 1.70 -8.97
C GLY A 138 -0.98 3.11 -8.40
N ALA A 139 -2.15 3.72 -8.59
CA ALA A 139 -2.47 5.05 -8.08
C ALA A 139 -2.45 5.11 -6.54
N LEU A 140 -3.07 4.12 -5.87
CA LEU A 140 -3.07 4.05 -4.40
C LEU A 140 -1.66 3.85 -3.84
N SER A 141 -0.89 2.95 -4.44
CA SER A 141 0.50 2.68 -4.00
C SER A 141 1.41 3.88 -4.24
N ALA A 142 1.27 4.54 -5.40
CA ALA A 142 2.00 5.77 -5.71
C ALA A 142 1.64 6.89 -4.73
N LEU A 143 0.36 7.06 -4.37
CA LEU A 143 -0.06 8.04 -3.37
C LEU A 143 0.57 7.77 -2.01
N VAL A 144 0.66 6.50 -1.58
CA VAL A 144 1.34 6.12 -0.33
C VAL A 144 2.82 6.48 -0.40
N VAL A 145 3.52 6.11 -1.48
CA VAL A 145 4.94 6.43 -1.65
C VAL A 145 5.18 7.95 -1.67
N LEU A 146 4.35 8.71 -2.40
CA LEU A 146 4.41 10.17 -2.43
C LEU A 146 4.20 10.77 -1.04
N TYR A 147 3.20 10.29 -0.31
CA TYR A 147 2.95 10.70 1.07
C TYR A 147 4.17 10.44 1.97
N ARG A 148 4.84 9.29 1.84
CA ARG A 148 6.09 9.02 2.58
C ARG A 148 7.21 9.96 2.19
N LEU A 149 7.41 10.21 0.90
CA LEU A 149 8.44 11.13 0.42
C LEU A 149 8.23 12.54 1.02
N VAL A 150 7.00 13.04 1.00
CA VAL A 150 6.64 14.33 1.59
C VAL A 150 6.99 14.39 3.08
N ILE A 151 6.74 13.31 3.84
CA ILE A 151 7.11 13.25 5.27
C ILE A 151 8.64 13.24 5.46
N ILE A 152 9.37 12.52 4.61
CA ILE A 152 10.84 12.45 4.68
C ILE A 152 11.46 13.82 4.44
N PHE A 153 10.96 14.58 3.45
CA PHE A 153 11.47 15.91 3.12
C PHE A 153 11.04 17.00 4.10
N SER A 154 9.85 16.88 4.71
CA SER A 154 9.28 17.93 5.54
C SER A 154 9.18 17.55 7.03
N PRO A 155 10.13 17.99 7.87
CA PRO A 155 10.04 17.79 9.32
C PRO A 155 8.87 18.54 9.96
N ARG A 156 8.31 19.56 9.29
CA ARG A 156 7.11 20.28 9.76
C ARG A 156 5.85 19.43 9.63
N ILE A 157 5.70 18.72 8.50
CA ILE A 157 4.58 17.81 8.27
C ILE A 157 4.60 16.68 9.29
N ARG A 158 5.79 16.19 9.65
CA ARG A 158 6.01 15.18 10.68
C ARG A 158 5.38 15.57 12.04
N ALA A 159 5.60 16.80 12.51
CA ALA A 159 4.99 17.30 13.74
C ALA A 159 3.48 17.51 13.59
N TYR A 160 3.05 18.03 12.44
CA TYR A 160 1.64 18.30 12.16
C TYR A 160 0.78 17.03 12.12
N LEU A 161 1.29 15.94 11.53
CA LEU A 161 0.59 14.65 11.46
C LEU A 161 0.37 14.04 12.84
N LEU A 162 1.38 14.07 13.72
CA LEU A 162 1.22 13.63 15.11
C LEU A 162 0.17 14.48 15.83
N TYR A 163 0.15 15.79 15.57
CA TYR A 163 -0.82 16.68 16.18
C TYR A 163 -2.26 16.39 15.76
N ILE A 164 -2.51 16.22 14.45
CA ILE A 164 -3.88 15.94 13.95
C ILE A 164 -4.42 14.65 14.55
N ARG A 165 -3.58 13.61 14.61
CA ARG A 165 -4.00 12.29 15.03
C ARG A 165 -4.12 12.18 16.55
N PHE A 166 -3.15 12.71 17.29
CA PHE A 166 -3.10 12.63 18.75
C PHE A 166 -3.44 13.97 19.40
N ARG A 167 -4.69 14.41 19.23
CA ARG A 167 -5.19 15.70 19.75
C ARG A 167 -5.09 15.85 21.27
N LEU A 168 -4.98 14.73 22.00
CA LEU A 168 -4.88 14.70 23.47
C LEU A 168 -3.51 15.11 24.00
N ILE A 169 -2.47 15.15 23.16
CA ILE A 169 -1.09 15.45 23.55
C ILE A 169 -0.80 16.95 23.33
N LYS A 170 -0.17 17.61 24.30
CA LYS A 170 0.23 19.02 24.19
C LYS A 170 1.19 19.22 23.01
N ARG A 171 1.01 20.30 22.24
CA ARG A 171 1.85 20.63 21.05
C ARG A 171 3.33 20.77 21.41
N GLU A 172 3.63 21.32 22.59
CA GLU A 172 5.00 21.50 23.08
C GLU A 172 5.73 20.17 23.26
N VAL A 173 5.04 19.17 23.83
CA VAL A 173 5.56 17.81 24.05
C VAL A 173 5.91 17.14 22.72
N ILE A 174 4.99 17.21 21.74
CA ILE A 174 5.24 16.66 20.39
C ILE A 174 6.44 17.35 19.74
N ASN A 175 6.54 18.68 19.82
CA ASN A 175 7.65 19.43 19.23
C ASN A 175 9.00 19.05 19.85
N VAL A 176 9.07 18.88 21.18
CA VAL A 176 10.30 18.44 21.85
C VAL A 176 10.69 17.04 21.39
N ILE A 177 9.74 16.10 21.37
CA ILE A 177 10.00 14.71 20.95
C ILE A 177 10.46 14.68 19.49
N VAL A 178 9.74 15.32 18.58
CA VAL A 178 10.08 15.38 17.14
C VAL A 178 11.44 16.04 16.91
N LYS A 179 11.81 17.07 17.68
CA LYS A 179 13.12 17.72 17.57
C LYS A 179 14.27 16.83 18.05
N LYS A 180 14.03 15.97 19.05
CA LYS A 180 15.05 15.06 19.61
C LYS A 180 15.09 13.69 18.92
N SER A 181 14.02 13.30 18.24
CA SER A 181 13.85 12.00 17.60
C SER A 181 14.19 12.02 16.11
N LYS A 182 14.74 10.91 15.60
CA LYS A 182 15.01 10.76 14.17
C LYS A 182 13.77 10.26 13.43
N MET A 183 13.87 10.07 12.11
CA MET A 183 12.75 9.66 11.27
C MET A 183 12.17 8.31 11.71
N GLY A 184 13.02 7.33 12.03
CA GLY A 184 12.58 6.00 12.44
C GLY A 184 11.82 5.99 13.75
N ASP A 185 12.27 6.75 14.75
CA ASP A 185 11.57 6.86 16.03
C ASP A 185 10.21 7.54 15.86
N TRP A 186 10.14 8.59 15.02
CA TRP A 186 8.86 9.22 14.72
C TRP A 186 7.88 8.24 14.07
N PHE A 187 8.35 7.45 13.10
CA PHE A 187 7.53 6.45 12.45
C PHE A 187 7.08 5.37 13.45
N LEU A 188 7.96 4.95 14.35
CA LEU A 188 7.63 4.05 15.45
C LEU A 188 6.55 4.64 16.36
N PHE A 189 6.68 5.91 16.79
CA PHE A 189 5.65 6.57 17.60
C PHE A 189 4.31 6.67 16.86
N TYR A 190 4.36 6.98 15.57
CA TYR A 190 3.16 7.04 14.73
C TYR A 190 2.46 5.68 14.65
N MET A 191 3.21 4.60 14.45
CA MET A 191 2.67 3.23 14.45
C MET A 191 2.18 2.82 15.85
N LEU A 192 2.93 3.16 16.90
CA LEU A 192 2.58 2.79 18.26
C LEU A 192 1.25 3.41 18.68
N GLY A 193 1.03 4.69 18.42
CA GLY A 193 -0.23 5.33 18.77
C GLY A 193 -1.43 4.86 17.91
N GLN A 194 -1.22 4.12 16.83
CA GLN A 194 -2.33 3.46 16.12
C GLN A 194 -2.76 2.14 16.79
N ASN A 195 -1.86 1.52 17.55
CA ASN A 195 -2.04 0.18 18.13
C ASN A 195 -2.16 0.22 19.66
N VAL A 196 -2.13 1.40 20.28
CA VAL A 196 -2.22 1.60 21.73
C VAL A 196 -3.32 2.62 22.00
N ASP A 197 -4.08 2.41 23.08
CA ASP A 197 -5.10 3.35 23.53
C ASP A 197 -4.55 4.79 23.65
N ASN A 198 -5.35 5.75 23.17
CA ASN A 198 -4.93 7.15 23.06
C ASN A 198 -4.58 7.80 24.41
N ILE A 199 -5.19 7.35 25.52
CA ILE A 199 -4.91 7.86 26.87
C ILE A 199 -3.55 7.32 27.34
N ILE A 200 -3.31 6.02 27.18
CA ILE A 200 -2.04 5.39 27.55
C ILE A 200 -0.90 5.99 26.72
N PHE A 201 -1.11 6.12 25.40
CA PHE A 201 -0.13 6.70 24.49
C PHE A 201 0.21 8.15 24.86
N LYS A 202 -0.79 8.96 25.24
CA LYS A 202 -0.57 10.32 25.75
C LYS A 202 0.36 10.30 26.97
N GLU A 203 0.07 9.47 27.96
CA GLU A 203 0.89 9.43 29.18
C GLU A 203 2.33 8.98 28.90
N VAL A 204 2.51 7.98 28.03
CA VAL A 204 3.84 7.53 27.59
C VAL A 204 4.62 8.67 26.93
N MET A 205 3.98 9.40 26.02
CA MET A 205 4.64 10.51 25.31
C MET A 205 4.98 11.68 26.23
N HIS A 206 4.11 12.01 27.19
CA HIS A 206 4.37 13.04 28.19
C HIS A 206 5.56 12.66 29.10
N GLU A 207 5.59 11.43 29.59
CA GLU A 207 6.68 10.93 30.45
C GLU A 207 8.00 10.78 29.68
N LEU A 208 7.94 10.35 28.42
CA LEU A 208 9.11 10.30 27.53
C LEU A 208 9.71 11.70 27.31
N ALA A 209 8.87 12.72 27.07
CA ALA A 209 9.35 14.09 26.94
C ALA A 209 9.99 14.62 28.23
N ARG A 210 9.46 14.23 29.39
CA ARG A 210 10.05 14.56 30.70
C ARG A 210 11.48 14.00 30.82
N ARG A 211 11.68 12.72 30.48
CA ARG A 211 13.00 12.08 30.47
C ARG A 211 13.97 12.70 29.46
N LEU A 212 13.45 13.22 28.35
CA LEU A 212 14.25 13.93 27.33
C LEU A 212 14.60 15.38 27.72
N GLY A 213 14.27 15.82 28.94
CA GLY A 213 14.65 17.12 29.48
C GLY A 213 13.58 18.20 29.34
N HIS A 214 12.33 17.87 29.02
CA HIS A 214 11.23 18.83 29.06
C HIS A 214 10.70 18.99 30.49
N GLN A 215 11.12 20.05 31.17
CA GLN A 215 10.51 20.50 32.42
C GLN A 215 9.28 21.37 32.11
N GLY A 216 8.15 20.74 31.79
CA GLY A 216 6.87 21.45 31.70
C GLY A 216 6.34 21.82 33.09
N LYS A 217 5.92 23.07 33.29
CA LYS A 217 5.47 23.64 34.57
C LYS A 217 4.14 23.10 35.14
N ASP A 218 3.41 22.22 34.44
CA ASP A 218 1.97 21.99 34.73
C ASP A 218 1.59 20.63 35.36
N PHE A 219 2.51 19.84 35.91
CA PHE A 219 2.15 18.51 36.45
C PHE A 219 2.51 18.27 37.92
N SER A 220 3.02 19.27 38.63
CA SER A 220 3.18 19.20 40.09
C SER A 220 1.85 19.12 40.86
N ALA A 221 0.70 19.20 40.19
CA ALA A 221 -0.61 19.16 40.85
C ALA A 221 -1.19 17.75 41.05
N ASN A 222 -0.63 16.69 40.42
CA ASN A 222 -1.15 15.31 40.56
C ASN A 222 -0.16 14.36 41.25
N SER A 223 0.85 14.90 41.91
CA SER A 223 1.82 14.11 42.70
C SER A 223 2.00 14.72 44.08
N GLU A 224 0.92 14.79 44.85
CA GLU A 224 0.98 14.84 46.31
C GLU A 224 -0.04 13.82 46.86
N PRO A 225 0.30 13.20 48.00
CA PRO A 225 0.20 11.75 48.24
C PRO A 225 -1.20 11.16 48.36
#